data_AF-B3QS29-F1
#
_entry.id   AF-B3QS29-F1
#
_cell.length_a   1.000
_cell.length_b   1.000
_cell.length_c   1.000
_cell.angle_alpha   90.00
_cell.angle_beta   90.00
_cell.angle_gamma   90.00
#
_symmetry.space_group_name_H-M   'P 1'
#
loop_
_entity.id
_entity.type
_entity.pdbx_description
1 polymer ?
#
loop_
_entity_poly.entity_id
_entity_poly.type
_entity_poly.pdbx_seq_one_letter_code
_entity_poly.pdbx_strand_id
1 'polypeptide(L)'
;MIQYTRIFILYVLFLNVANSCYAQKFQYDVEVQSLLATDVPFWLLMNQSGRYNTEDFQPYGNFKIASEFPLSNKLSLKTGAEILAGKTDTYHEVHRFQQAYLELESPYMRLLGGKKEQEKSKIAQLKSGDMVMSSNAAPIPVVQVCTNDYVPFPIISEHLKFKALLAHGWFEEQRHISNPYLHEKYLYLKLENTLPIDGYIGLHHAAMWGGEHPVYGQLPESWSVFKDIFLAKSGEEDTSPEAEEQHNRVGNHIGSYDFGVIYQTDRYTATVYRQTIFEDASGKGIQFIGDGLWGIEFCLKKQNALVEGIVLEFVKTTYQGGPVHDLETEDRLFGNDNYYNNFMYQSGWSYNGFTIGNPFITSPILNLYNSLTTKDGETIVHVFPNNRVLAWHLGIMGQLQNDLAYRLLLSYSLNYGIYDGNYSDAEAKEYTKNGKTYTYYELPDLTLFSSMLELEFPATLFDVSFQAKARVAMDLGNFIGDRFGVLFSLSKSGLF
;
A
#
# COMPACT_ATOMS: atom_id res chain seq x y z
N MET A 1 30.52 6.47 15.30
CA MET A 1 31.54 5.41 15.05
C MET A 1 30.91 4.08 14.58
N ILE A 2 29.72 3.71 15.07
CA ILE A 2 29.02 2.44 14.71
C ILE A 2 28.42 2.44 13.28
N GLN A 3 28.01 3.60 12.74
CA GLN A 3 27.52 3.71 11.34
C GLN A 3 28.60 3.36 10.29
N TYR A 4 29.85 3.76 10.52
CA TYR A 4 30.96 3.48 9.59
C TYR A 4 31.38 2.00 9.60
N THR A 5 31.24 1.32 10.74
CA THR A 5 31.55 -0.10 10.86
C THR A 5 30.56 -0.98 10.09
N ARG A 6 29.27 -0.59 10.04
CA ARG A 6 28.23 -1.32 9.26
C ARG A 6 28.40 -1.15 7.75
N ILE A 7 28.78 0.05 7.29
CA ILE A 7 29.09 0.34 5.88
C ILE A 7 30.35 -0.40 5.44
N PHE A 8 31.36 -0.51 6.31
CA PHE A 8 32.61 -1.21 6.00
C PHE A 8 32.42 -2.72 5.83
N ILE A 9 31.58 -3.37 6.66
CA ILE A 9 31.29 -4.81 6.53
C ILE A 9 30.52 -5.10 5.23
N LEU A 10 29.56 -4.25 4.85
CA LEU A 10 28.87 -4.34 3.55
C LEU A 10 29.84 -4.13 2.38
N TYR A 11 30.77 -3.17 2.48
CA TYR A 11 31.78 -2.90 1.45
C TYR A 11 32.76 -4.06 1.27
N VAL A 12 33.19 -4.70 2.37
CA VAL A 12 34.08 -5.87 2.33
C VAL A 12 33.35 -7.11 1.79
N LEU A 13 32.06 -7.29 2.10
CA LEU A 13 31.24 -8.34 1.48
C LEU A 13 31.02 -8.09 -0.02
N PHE A 14 30.79 -6.83 -0.43
CA PHE A 14 30.62 -6.46 -1.84
C PHE A 14 31.90 -6.70 -2.67
N LEU A 15 33.07 -6.37 -2.12
CA LEU A 15 34.37 -6.57 -2.79
C LEU A 15 34.79 -8.05 -2.90
N ASN A 16 34.39 -8.90 -1.96
CA ASN A 16 34.68 -10.34 -2.04
C ASN A 16 33.76 -11.06 -3.04
N VAL A 17 32.51 -10.61 -3.19
CA VAL A 17 31.61 -11.12 -4.24
C VAL A 17 32.09 -10.67 -5.63
N ALA A 18 32.54 -9.42 -5.79
CA ALA A 18 32.98 -8.90 -7.08
C ALA A 18 34.17 -9.66 -7.72
N ASN A 19 35.05 -10.28 -6.93
CA ASN A 19 36.23 -10.98 -7.43
C ASN A 19 35.98 -12.41 -7.94
N SER A 20 34.76 -12.94 -7.83
CA SER A 20 34.43 -14.34 -8.20
C SER A 20 33.55 -14.47 -9.47
N CYS A 21 33.35 -13.39 -10.23
CA CYS A 21 32.13 -13.23 -11.04
C CYS A 21 32.37 -12.85 -12.50
N TYR A 22 33.11 -13.67 -13.26
CA TYR A 22 33.39 -13.43 -14.69
C TYR A 22 32.38 -14.04 -15.68
N ALA A 23 31.19 -14.46 -15.23
CA ALA A 23 30.17 -15.09 -16.10
C ALA A 23 28.72 -14.67 -15.80
N GLN A 24 28.51 -13.58 -15.06
CA GLN A 24 27.20 -13.23 -14.54
C GLN A 24 26.49 -12.23 -15.44
N LYS A 25 25.25 -12.57 -15.79
CA LYS A 25 24.36 -11.71 -16.56
C LYS A 25 23.63 -10.79 -15.60
N PHE A 26 23.81 -9.50 -15.77
CA PHE A 26 23.03 -8.53 -15.03
C PHE A 26 21.92 -8.01 -15.92
N GLN A 27 20.73 -7.89 -15.35
CA GLN A 27 19.61 -7.23 -15.99
C GLN A 27 19.69 -5.74 -15.68
N TYR A 28 19.59 -4.92 -16.71
CA TYR A 28 19.43 -3.48 -16.54
C TYR A 28 18.11 -3.04 -17.14
N ASP A 29 17.57 -1.96 -16.59
CA ASP A 29 16.45 -1.22 -17.15
C ASP A 29 16.74 0.29 -16.98
N VAL A 30 16.68 1.01 -18.09
CA VAL A 30 16.85 2.47 -18.10
C VAL A 30 15.58 3.06 -18.66
N GLU A 31 14.94 3.95 -17.92
CA GLU A 31 13.72 4.63 -18.32
C GLU A 31 13.90 6.14 -18.18
N VAL A 32 13.47 6.89 -19.19
CA VAL A 32 13.33 8.34 -19.11
C VAL A 32 11.85 8.66 -19.24
N GLN A 33 11.35 9.51 -18.35
CA GLN A 33 9.94 9.84 -18.28
C GLN A 33 9.72 11.31 -17.98
N SER A 34 8.58 11.83 -18.41
CA SER A 34 8.17 13.20 -18.13
C SER A 34 6.67 13.25 -17.92
N LEU A 35 6.29 13.75 -16.74
CA LEU A 35 4.92 14.10 -16.39
C LEU A 35 4.69 15.58 -16.68
N LEU A 36 3.58 15.89 -17.35
CA LEU A 36 3.07 17.23 -17.61
C LEU A 36 1.59 17.27 -17.23
N ALA A 37 1.21 18.17 -16.33
CA ALA A 37 -0.16 18.30 -15.85
C ALA A 37 -0.58 19.76 -15.66
N THR A 38 -1.87 19.95 -15.48
CA THR A 38 -2.45 21.20 -14.95
C THR A 38 -2.44 21.20 -13.43
N ASP A 39 -2.86 20.06 -12.88
CA ASP A 39 -2.63 19.54 -11.54
C ASP A 39 -2.48 18.02 -11.75
N VAL A 40 -1.66 17.33 -10.96
CA VAL A 40 -1.42 15.90 -11.20
C VAL A 40 -2.68 15.07 -10.94
N PRO A 41 -3.22 14.34 -11.95
CA PRO A 41 -4.40 13.50 -11.78
C PRO A 41 -4.14 12.29 -10.88
N PHE A 42 -5.18 11.83 -10.18
CA PHE A 42 -5.15 10.76 -9.18
C PHE A 42 -4.44 9.51 -9.69
N TRP A 43 -4.78 8.98 -10.87
CA TRP A 43 -4.16 7.76 -11.39
C TRP A 43 -2.75 7.93 -11.99
N LEU A 44 -2.26 9.16 -12.18
CA LEU A 44 -0.84 9.42 -12.48
C LEU A 44 0.01 9.56 -11.21
N LEU A 45 -0.61 9.83 -10.06
CA LEU A 45 0.07 9.96 -8.77
C LEU A 45 0.00 8.66 -7.94
N MET A 46 -1.19 8.07 -7.85
CA MET A 46 -1.49 6.92 -7.00
C MET A 46 -1.15 5.58 -7.67
N ASN A 47 -0.82 4.58 -6.85
CA ASN A 47 -0.34 3.26 -7.27
C ASN A 47 0.93 3.27 -8.14
N GLN A 48 1.71 4.36 -8.05
CA GLN A 48 2.99 4.53 -8.72
C GLN A 48 4.19 4.30 -7.80
N SER A 49 4.00 3.58 -6.67
CA SER A 49 5.05 3.32 -5.68
C SER A 49 5.73 4.60 -5.17
N GLY A 50 4.92 5.64 -4.95
CA GLY A 50 5.34 6.95 -4.47
C GLY A 50 6.35 7.69 -5.35
N ARG A 51 6.46 7.34 -6.65
CA ARG A 51 7.49 7.86 -7.59
C ARG A 51 7.31 9.32 -7.97
N TYR A 52 6.08 9.78 -8.10
CA TYR A 52 5.74 11.14 -8.49
C TYR A 52 5.36 11.97 -7.28
N ASN A 53 5.24 13.28 -7.45
CA ASN A 53 4.65 14.19 -6.46
C ASN A 53 3.53 15.03 -7.11
N THR A 54 3.10 16.09 -6.42
CA THR A 54 2.00 16.96 -6.83
C THR A 54 2.41 18.08 -7.80
N GLU A 55 3.69 18.18 -8.19
CA GLU A 55 4.12 19.24 -9.10
C GLU A 55 3.74 18.94 -10.56
N ASP A 56 3.41 20.00 -11.30
CA ASP A 56 2.84 19.92 -12.65
C ASP A 56 3.82 19.45 -13.73
N PHE A 57 5.13 19.60 -13.50
CA PHE A 57 6.16 19.18 -14.44
C PHE A 57 7.27 18.38 -13.75
N GLN A 58 7.35 17.09 -14.06
CA GLN A 58 8.30 16.19 -13.41
C GLN A 58 9.09 15.37 -14.45
N PRO A 59 10.23 15.87 -14.94
CA PRO A 59 11.17 15.07 -15.72
C PRO A 59 12.00 14.17 -14.79
N TYR A 60 11.90 12.86 -14.99
CA TYR A 60 12.68 11.86 -14.26
C TYR A 60 13.46 10.95 -15.21
N GLY A 61 14.66 10.58 -14.78
CA GLY A 61 15.39 9.40 -15.23
C GLY A 61 15.34 8.33 -14.15
N ASN A 62 15.15 7.10 -14.59
CA ASN A 62 15.16 5.92 -13.75
C ASN A 62 16.22 4.94 -14.28
N PHE A 63 17.07 4.48 -13.37
CA PHE A 63 18.08 3.47 -13.69
C PHE A 63 17.98 2.33 -12.69
N LYS A 64 17.64 1.15 -13.18
CA LYS A 64 17.54 -0.09 -12.40
C LYS A 64 18.56 -1.10 -12.90
N ILE A 65 19.20 -1.75 -11.94
CA ILE A 65 20.13 -2.85 -12.17
C ILE A 65 19.78 -3.97 -11.20
N ALA A 66 19.69 -5.20 -11.69
CA ALA A 66 19.41 -6.38 -10.90
C ALA A 66 20.22 -7.58 -11.39
N SER A 67 20.47 -8.52 -10.50
CA SER A 67 21.15 -9.77 -10.84
C SER A 67 20.67 -10.91 -9.96
N GLU A 68 20.79 -12.13 -10.49
CA GLU A 68 20.52 -13.36 -9.78
C GLU A 68 21.74 -14.28 -9.85
N PHE A 69 22.20 -14.71 -8.69
CA PHE A 69 23.36 -15.56 -8.52
C PHE A 69 22.91 -16.92 -7.96
N PRO A 70 22.91 -17.99 -8.77
CA PRO A 70 22.70 -19.33 -8.26
C PRO A 70 23.81 -19.69 -7.26
N LEU A 71 23.45 -19.93 -6.00
CA LEU A 71 24.37 -20.39 -4.96
C LEU A 71 24.41 -21.93 -4.91
N SER A 72 23.31 -22.57 -5.28
CA SER A 72 23.18 -24.03 -5.48
C SER A 72 21.99 -24.34 -6.39
N ASN A 73 21.68 -25.62 -6.60
CA ASN A 73 20.49 -26.04 -7.37
C ASN A 73 19.14 -25.60 -6.78
N LYS A 74 19.10 -25.18 -5.51
CA LYS A 74 17.87 -24.82 -4.79
C LYS A 74 17.98 -23.49 -4.05
N LEU A 75 19.04 -22.73 -4.27
CA LEU A 75 19.26 -21.47 -3.57
C LEU A 75 19.86 -20.46 -4.54
N SER A 76 19.25 -19.29 -4.67
CA SER A 76 19.81 -18.16 -5.39
C SER A 76 19.86 -16.92 -4.50
N LEU A 77 20.83 -16.04 -4.80
CA LEU A 77 20.92 -14.70 -4.25
C LEU A 77 20.51 -13.72 -5.34
N LYS A 78 19.44 -12.98 -5.11
CA LYS A 78 19.01 -11.86 -5.94
C LYS A 78 19.48 -10.57 -5.31
N THR A 79 19.98 -9.65 -6.14
CA THR A 79 20.35 -8.30 -5.73
C THR A 79 19.78 -7.30 -6.72
N GLY A 80 19.46 -6.09 -6.26
CA GLY A 80 19.06 -5.02 -7.16
C GLY A 80 19.13 -3.65 -6.52
N ALA A 81 19.34 -2.66 -7.36
CA ALA A 81 19.29 -1.25 -7.01
C ALA A 81 18.57 -0.48 -8.11
N GLU A 82 17.80 0.53 -7.71
CA GLU A 82 17.12 1.43 -8.61
C GLU A 82 17.25 2.85 -8.08
N ILE A 83 17.68 3.78 -8.94
CA ILE A 83 17.80 5.20 -8.62
C ILE A 83 16.81 5.96 -9.48
N LEU A 84 15.99 6.78 -8.82
CA LEU A 84 15.16 7.79 -9.44
C LEU A 84 15.86 9.14 -9.27
N ALA A 85 16.12 9.81 -10.39
CA ALA A 85 16.78 11.11 -10.44
C ALA A 85 16.01 12.07 -11.34
N GLY A 86 15.82 13.32 -10.92
CA GLY A 86 15.28 14.36 -11.79
C GLY A 86 14.83 15.58 -11.01
N LYS A 87 13.78 16.23 -11.49
CA LYS A 87 13.30 17.50 -10.93
C LYS A 87 11.78 17.50 -10.79
N THR A 88 11.30 18.21 -9.81
CA THR A 88 9.87 18.41 -9.59
C THR A 88 9.44 19.83 -9.90
N ASP A 89 10.35 20.78 -9.77
CA ASP A 89 10.19 22.14 -10.26
C ASP A 89 11.56 22.74 -10.62
N THR A 90 11.65 24.07 -10.74
CA THR A 90 12.91 24.76 -11.07
C THR A 90 13.97 24.66 -9.96
N TYR A 91 13.57 24.43 -8.71
CA TYR A 91 14.39 24.56 -7.51
C TYR A 91 14.61 23.26 -6.73
N HIS A 92 13.79 22.24 -6.95
CA HIS A 92 13.79 20.99 -6.20
C HIS A 92 14.24 19.83 -7.09
N GLU A 93 15.40 19.27 -6.72
CA GLU A 93 15.92 18.05 -7.31
C GLU A 93 15.49 16.84 -6.49
N VAL A 94 15.10 15.78 -7.19
CA VAL A 94 14.79 14.48 -6.58
C VAL A 94 15.92 13.53 -6.94
N HIS A 95 16.68 13.09 -5.94
CA HIS A 95 17.66 12.03 -6.06
C HIS A 95 17.42 11.02 -4.95
N ARG A 96 16.89 9.86 -5.28
CA ARG A 96 16.61 8.83 -4.27
C ARG A 96 16.76 7.43 -4.82
N PHE A 97 17.20 6.52 -3.96
CA PHE A 97 17.04 5.10 -4.23
C PHE A 97 15.55 4.78 -4.21
N GLN A 98 15.02 4.16 -5.25
CA GLN A 98 13.66 3.61 -5.24
C GLN A 98 13.70 2.17 -4.71
N GLN A 99 14.69 1.38 -5.15
CA GLN A 99 14.94 0.02 -4.69
C GLN A 99 16.41 -0.15 -4.33
N ALA A 100 16.68 -0.94 -3.29
CA ALA A 100 18.02 -1.39 -2.92
C ALA A 100 17.84 -2.61 -2.02
N TYR A 101 18.17 -3.80 -2.52
CA TYR A 101 17.86 -5.04 -1.81
C TYR A 101 18.84 -6.17 -2.07
N LEU A 102 18.87 -7.09 -1.10
CA LEU A 102 19.41 -8.44 -1.20
C LEU A 102 18.31 -9.43 -0.83
N GLU A 103 18.14 -10.47 -1.62
CA GLU A 103 17.09 -11.47 -1.43
C GLU A 103 17.70 -12.87 -1.62
N LEU A 104 17.67 -13.69 -0.57
CA LEU A 104 17.98 -15.12 -0.67
C LEU A 104 16.69 -15.87 -0.96
N GLU A 105 16.69 -16.65 -2.03
CA GLU A 105 15.52 -17.37 -2.50
C GLU A 105 15.78 -18.88 -2.58
N SER A 106 14.84 -19.64 -2.03
CA SER A 106 14.72 -21.08 -2.16
C SER A 106 13.35 -21.43 -2.73
N PRO A 107 13.09 -22.67 -3.20
CA PRO A 107 11.79 -23.06 -3.77
C PRO A 107 10.56 -22.76 -2.89
N TYR A 108 10.71 -22.67 -1.57
CA TYR A 108 9.60 -22.50 -0.64
C TYR A 108 9.58 -21.15 0.07
N MET A 109 10.71 -20.45 0.12
CA MET A 109 10.88 -19.27 0.98
C MET A 109 11.87 -18.27 0.41
N ARG A 110 11.61 -17.00 0.69
CA ARG A 110 12.50 -15.86 0.45
C ARG A 110 12.81 -15.13 1.74
N LEU A 111 14.07 -14.72 1.87
CA LEU A 111 14.56 -13.78 2.88
C LEU A 111 15.05 -12.52 2.17
N LEU A 112 14.35 -11.42 2.38
CA LEU A 112 14.63 -10.10 1.82
C LEU A 112 15.23 -9.19 2.90
N GLY A 113 16.28 -8.45 2.54
CA GLY A 113 16.80 -7.34 3.30
C GLY A 113 16.96 -6.11 2.40
N GLY A 114 16.35 -4.99 2.79
CA GLY A 114 16.37 -3.74 2.04
C GLY A 114 14.97 -3.28 1.63
N LYS A 115 14.89 -2.46 0.59
CA LYS A 115 13.61 -1.99 0.04
C LYS A 115 13.45 -2.45 -1.41
N LYS A 116 12.36 -3.18 -1.66
CA LYS A 116 12.04 -3.79 -2.96
C LYS A 116 10.55 -3.58 -3.21
N GLU A 117 10.21 -3.13 -4.42
CA GLU A 117 8.80 -3.04 -4.83
C GLU A 117 8.22 -4.44 -4.98
N GLN A 118 6.94 -4.59 -4.64
CA GLN A 118 6.24 -5.85 -4.85
C GLN A 118 6.10 -6.13 -6.35
N GLU A 119 6.48 -7.34 -6.76
CA GLU A 119 6.27 -7.80 -8.14
C GLU A 119 4.77 -7.95 -8.40
N LYS A 120 4.25 -7.18 -9.35
CA LYS A 120 2.82 -7.18 -9.70
C LYS A 120 2.56 -8.09 -10.89
N SER A 121 1.58 -8.98 -10.77
CA SER A 121 1.00 -9.62 -11.95
C SER A 121 0.32 -8.56 -12.84
N LYS A 122 0.10 -8.89 -14.12
CA LYS A 122 -0.63 -7.98 -15.03
C LYS A 122 -1.99 -7.56 -14.45
N ILE A 123 -2.76 -8.51 -13.92
CA ILE A 123 -4.08 -8.22 -13.35
C ILE A 123 -4.01 -7.37 -12.08
N ALA A 124 -2.95 -7.51 -11.27
CA ALA A 124 -2.76 -6.69 -10.07
C ALA A 124 -2.59 -5.18 -10.40
N GLN A 125 -2.16 -4.85 -11.61
CA GLN A 125 -2.06 -3.45 -12.07
C GLN A 125 -3.42 -2.81 -12.42
N LEU A 126 -4.50 -3.61 -12.43
CA LEU A 126 -5.88 -3.17 -12.62
C LEU A 126 -6.65 -2.97 -11.31
N LYS A 127 -6.04 -3.25 -10.16
CA LYS A 127 -6.69 -3.10 -8.85
C LYS A 127 -6.52 -1.69 -8.31
N SER A 128 -7.48 -1.25 -7.50
CA SER A 128 -7.42 0.02 -6.79
C SER A 128 -6.37 0.01 -5.67
N GLY A 129 -6.10 -1.13 -5.05
CA GLY A 129 -5.07 -1.30 -4.02
C GLY A 129 -5.61 -2.02 -2.78
N ASP A 130 -4.76 -2.77 -2.08
CA ASP A 130 -5.16 -3.52 -0.89
C ASP A 130 -5.37 -2.62 0.33
N MET A 131 -6.23 -3.04 1.26
CA MET A 131 -6.62 -2.25 2.44
C MET A 131 -5.51 -2.06 3.49
N VAL A 132 -4.51 -2.94 3.58
CA VAL A 132 -3.46 -2.88 4.62
C VAL A 132 -2.12 -2.42 4.04
N MET A 133 -1.61 -3.14 3.05
CA MET A 133 -0.35 -2.81 2.35
C MET A 133 -0.61 -2.89 0.85
N SER A 134 -0.56 -1.74 0.18
CA SER A 134 -0.67 -1.65 -1.26
C SER A 134 0.66 -1.26 -1.89
N SER A 135 0.60 -0.92 -3.17
CA SER A 135 1.75 -0.45 -3.95
C SER A 135 1.70 1.05 -4.25
N ASN A 136 0.89 1.78 -3.48
CA ASN A 136 0.72 3.22 -3.58
C ASN A 136 1.96 3.97 -3.10
N ALA A 137 2.47 3.61 -1.92
CA ALA A 137 3.70 4.19 -1.36
C ALA A 137 4.98 3.55 -1.90
N ALA A 138 6.11 4.25 -1.74
CA ALA A 138 7.43 3.68 -1.97
C ALA A 138 7.70 2.49 -1.03
N PRO A 139 8.53 1.50 -1.43
CA PRO A 139 8.80 0.36 -0.58
C PRO A 139 9.51 0.80 0.71
N ILE A 140 8.96 0.36 1.84
CA ILE A 140 9.56 0.56 3.16
C ILE A 140 10.76 -0.40 3.28
N PRO A 141 11.93 0.07 3.75
CA PRO A 141 13.05 -0.81 4.06
C PRO A 141 12.67 -1.84 5.12
N VAL A 142 12.87 -3.12 4.82
CA VAL A 142 12.49 -4.24 5.69
C VAL A 142 13.59 -5.30 5.76
N VAL A 143 13.57 -6.06 6.86
CA VAL A 143 14.00 -7.45 6.87
C VAL A 143 12.73 -8.31 6.88
N GLN A 144 12.57 -9.16 5.87
CA GLN A 144 11.34 -9.89 5.63
C GLN A 144 11.65 -11.35 5.31
N VAL A 145 10.92 -12.26 5.93
CA VAL A 145 10.82 -13.66 5.51
C VAL A 145 9.42 -13.92 4.98
N CYS A 146 9.32 -14.57 3.83
CA CYS A 146 8.03 -14.94 3.26
C CYS A 146 8.12 -16.27 2.51
N THR A 147 6.97 -16.89 2.27
CA THR A 147 6.88 -18.05 1.38
C THR A 147 6.99 -17.64 -0.08
N ASN A 148 7.36 -18.60 -0.93
CA ASN A 148 7.27 -18.45 -2.38
C ASN A 148 5.83 -18.69 -2.85
N ASP A 149 5.02 -17.66 -2.65
CA ASP A 149 3.57 -17.70 -2.86
C ASP A 149 2.90 -18.79 -1.99
N TYR A 150 1.89 -19.50 -2.52
CA TYR A 150 1.25 -20.62 -1.83
C TYR A 150 2.10 -21.88 -1.94
N VAL A 151 2.65 -22.32 -0.81
CA VAL A 151 3.43 -23.55 -0.70
C VAL A 151 2.62 -24.66 -0.03
N PRO A 152 2.83 -25.94 -0.39
CA PRO A 152 2.13 -27.06 0.23
C PRO A 152 2.36 -27.11 1.75
N PHE A 153 1.31 -27.41 2.51
CA PHE A 153 1.44 -27.60 3.95
C PHE A 153 2.16 -28.95 4.21
N PRO A 154 3.37 -28.97 4.81
CA PRO A 154 4.22 -30.16 4.81
C PRO A 154 3.66 -31.36 5.60
N ILE A 155 2.66 -31.16 6.45
CA ILE A 155 2.17 -32.15 7.43
C ILE A 155 0.70 -32.55 7.20
N ILE A 156 -0.12 -31.72 6.52
CA ILE A 156 -1.58 -31.88 6.53
C ILE A 156 -2.12 -32.46 5.22
N SER A 157 -1.86 -31.82 4.08
CA SER A 157 -2.37 -32.26 2.77
C SER A 157 -1.67 -31.48 1.64
N GLU A 158 -1.48 -32.11 0.48
CA GLU A 158 -1.03 -31.44 -0.75
C GLU A 158 -2.05 -30.43 -1.29
N HIS A 159 -3.33 -30.61 -0.95
CA HIS A 159 -4.46 -29.76 -1.33
C HIS A 159 -4.58 -28.51 -0.46
N LEU A 160 -4.01 -28.53 0.74
CA LEU A 160 -3.96 -27.37 1.62
C LEU A 160 -2.61 -26.68 1.46
N LYS A 161 -2.63 -25.47 0.93
CA LYS A 161 -1.46 -24.62 0.78
C LYS A 161 -1.53 -23.44 1.74
N PHE A 162 -0.38 -22.91 2.09
CA PHE A 162 -0.30 -21.70 2.90
C PHE A 162 0.66 -20.70 2.27
N LYS A 163 0.39 -19.42 2.52
CA LYS A 163 1.24 -18.30 2.17
C LYS A 163 1.43 -17.44 3.40
N ALA A 164 2.68 -17.13 3.74
CA ALA A 164 2.99 -16.44 4.98
C ALA A 164 4.11 -15.41 4.78
N LEU A 165 4.05 -14.35 5.59
CA LEU A 165 5.08 -13.31 5.66
C LEU A 165 5.23 -12.84 7.09
N LEU A 166 6.46 -12.52 7.45
CA LEU A 166 6.82 -11.75 8.64
C LEU A 166 7.88 -10.73 8.24
N ALA A 167 7.63 -9.46 8.51
CA ALA A 167 8.58 -8.38 8.26
C ALA A 167 8.73 -7.47 9.48
N HIS A 168 9.94 -6.93 9.59
CA HIS A 168 10.27 -5.79 10.45
C HIS A 168 10.91 -4.71 9.58
N GLY A 169 10.45 -3.48 9.68
CA GLY A 169 10.91 -2.38 8.83
C GLY A 169 11.08 -1.07 9.56
N TRP A 170 11.51 -0.05 8.81
CA TRP A 170 11.84 1.28 9.34
C TRP A 170 11.15 2.36 8.52
N PHE A 171 10.33 3.15 9.18
CA PHE A 171 9.73 4.35 8.61
C PHE A 171 10.75 5.49 8.49
N GLU A 172 10.36 6.53 7.76
CA GLU A 172 11.14 7.74 7.56
C GLU A 172 11.31 8.55 8.85
N GLU A 173 12.41 9.30 8.93
CA GLU A 173 12.70 10.19 10.05
C GLU A 173 11.77 11.42 10.06
N GLN A 174 11.46 11.98 8.88
CA GLN A 174 10.68 13.21 8.73
C GLN A 174 9.17 12.96 8.83
N ARG A 175 8.71 12.68 10.05
CA ARG A 175 7.29 12.48 10.40
C ARG A 175 7.08 12.83 11.88
N HIS A 176 5.84 12.78 12.39
CA HIS A 176 5.54 13.22 13.76
C HIS A 176 6.33 12.46 14.84
N ILE A 177 6.26 11.12 14.84
CA ILE A 177 7.15 10.26 15.63
C ILE A 177 8.30 9.84 14.72
N SER A 178 9.53 10.22 15.05
CA SER A 178 10.69 9.97 14.20
C SER A 178 11.12 8.50 14.24
N ASN A 179 11.46 7.93 13.08
CA ASN A 179 12.00 6.57 12.90
C ASN A 179 11.23 5.42 13.60
N PRO A 180 9.88 5.35 13.51
CA PRO A 180 9.15 4.23 14.08
C PRO A 180 9.41 2.97 13.26
N TYR A 181 9.13 1.82 13.87
CA TYR A 181 9.27 0.53 13.23
C TYR A 181 7.97 0.07 12.61
N LEU A 182 8.10 -0.66 11.49
CA LEU A 182 7.04 -1.48 10.92
C LEU A 182 7.12 -2.90 11.49
N HIS A 183 5.99 -3.44 11.91
CA HIS A 183 5.76 -4.88 12.02
C HIS A 183 4.71 -5.26 10.97
N GLU A 184 4.97 -6.27 10.15
CA GLU A 184 3.98 -6.82 9.23
C GLU A 184 3.96 -8.34 9.34
N LYS A 185 2.77 -8.93 9.33
CA LYS A 185 2.60 -10.36 9.18
C LYS A 185 1.34 -10.66 8.37
N TYR A 186 1.40 -11.74 7.61
CA TYR A 186 0.19 -12.36 7.12
C TYR A 186 0.28 -13.87 7.13
N LEU A 187 -0.90 -14.49 7.18
CA LEU A 187 -1.08 -15.91 6.93
C LEU A 187 -2.34 -16.10 6.09
N TYR A 188 -2.17 -16.74 4.94
CA TYR A 188 -3.24 -17.17 4.08
C TYR A 188 -3.25 -18.69 3.99
N LEU A 189 -4.44 -19.27 4.02
CA LEU A 189 -4.68 -20.68 3.75
C LEU A 189 -5.49 -20.78 2.46
N LYS A 190 -5.04 -21.61 1.53
CA LYS A 190 -5.71 -21.89 0.28
C LYS A 190 -6.00 -23.37 0.19
N LEU A 191 -7.26 -23.70 -0.05
CA LEU A 191 -7.67 -25.04 -0.42
C LEU A 191 -7.71 -25.12 -1.95
N GLU A 192 -6.76 -25.86 -2.50
CA GLU A 192 -6.77 -26.25 -3.90
C GLU A 192 -7.48 -27.58 -4.04
N ASN A 193 -8.54 -27.61 -4.84
CA ASN A 193 -9.36 -28.81 -5.00
C ASN A 193 -9.15 -29.44 -6.39
N THR A 194 -9.61 -30.67 -6.56
CA THR A 194 -9.68 -31.34 -7.87
C THR A 194 -10.77 -30.78 -8.79
N LEU A 195 -11.67 -29.97 -8.23
CA LEU A 195 -12.67 -29.18 -8.94
C LEU A 195 -12.06 -27.85 -9.41
N PRO A 196 -12.60 -27.20 -10.46
CA PRO A 196 -12.12 -25.91 -10.96
C PRO A 196 -12.36 -24.72 -9.99
N ILE A 197 -12.52 -24.98 -8.68
CA ILE A 197 -12.81 -23.99 -7.65
C ILE A 197 -11.78 -24.14 -6.54
N ASP A 198 -10.98 -23.08 -6.35
CA ASP A 198 -10.15 -22.90 -5.17
C ASP A 198 -10.81 -21.87 -4.24
N GLY A 199 -10.51 -21.97 -2.95
CA GLY A 199 -10.87 -20.96 -1.96
C GLY A 199 -9.69 -20.57 -1.11
N TYR A 200 -9.62 -19.31 -0.70
CA TYR A 200 -8.64 -18.87 0.29
C TYR A 200 -9.28 -18.01 1.38
N ILE A 201 -8.69 -18.10 2.58
CA ILE A 201 -8.90 -17.19 3.68
C ILE A 201 -7.55 -16.66 4.16
N GLY A 202 -7.51 -15.44 4.67
CA GLY A 202 -6.28 -14.84 5.16
C GLY A 202 -6.51 -13.83 6.27
N LEU A 203 -5.44 -13.61 7.02
CA LEU A 203 -5.32 -12.51 7.97
C LEU A 203 -4.04 -11.74 7.63
N HIS A 204 -4.19 -10.46 7.34
CA HIS A 204 -3.08 -9.51 7.17
C HIS A 204 -3.12 -8.54 8.35
N HIS A 205 -2.00 -8.40 9.04
CA HIS A 205 -1.86 -7.48 10.17
C HIS A 205 -0.55 -6.73 10.05
N ALA A 206 -0.59 -5.44 10.31
CA ALA A 206 0.57 -4.61 10.41
C ALA A 206 0.46 -3.64 11.59
N ALA A 207 1.59 -3.13 12.03
CA ALA A 207 1.66 -2.17 13.11
C ALA A 207 2.83 -1.21 12.94
N MET A 208 2.64 0.03 13.36
CA MET A 208 3.69 1.01 13.58
C MET A 208 3.95 1.15 15.07
N TRP A 209 5.19 1.04 15.50
CA TRP A 209 5.54 1.02 16.92
C TRP A 209 6.95 1.56 17.19
N GLY A 210 7.24 1.99 18.42
CA GLY A 210 8.54 2.56 18.78
C GLY A 210 8.78 3.96 18.17
N GLY A 211 10.05 4.36 18.06
CA GLY A 211 10.45 5.66 17.56
C GLY A 211 10.52 6.75 18.64
N GLU A 212 10.81 7.98 18.22
CA GLU A 212 11.01 9.12 19.11
C GLU A 212 9.86 10.12 19.00
N HIS A 213 9.09 10.28 20.09
CA HIS A 213 8.03 11.27 20.19
C HIS A 213 8.62 12.66 20.47
N PRO A 214 8.15 13.73 19.78
CA PRO A 214 8.75 15.06 19.88
C PRO A 214 8.63 15.67 21.28
N VAL A 215 7.64 15.24 22.06
CA VAL A 215 7.40 15.72 23.44
C VAL A 215 7.80 14.70 24.51
N TYR A 216 7.59 13.40 24.24
CA TYR A 216 7.74 12.34 25.26
C TYR A 216 9.07 11.59 25.12
N GLY A 217 9.85 11.88 24.08
CA GLY A 217 11.10 11.22 23.78
C GLY A 217 10.90 9.79 23.28
N GLN A 218 11.91 8.95 23.55
CA GLN A 218 11.97 7.58 23.06
C GLN A 218 10.79 6.73 23.57
N LEU A 219 9.97 6.23 22.63
CA LEU A 219 8.89 5.30 22.94
C LEU A 219 9.44 3.90 23.27
N PRO A 220 8.67 3.05 23.97
CA PRO A 220 9.11 1.70 24.33
C PRO A 220 9.43 0.82 23.12
N GLU A 221 10.59 0.15 23.16
CA GLU A 221 11.08 -0.73 22.08
C GLU A 221 11.55 -2.11 22.58
N SER A 222 11.11 -2.51 23.78
CA SER A 222 11.56 -3.76 24.40
C SER A 222 11.04 -5.00 23.68
N TRP A 223 11.68 -6.15 23.89
CA TRP A 223 11.19 -7.44 23.37
C TRP A 223 9.78 -7.79 23.91
N SER A 224 9.42 -7.35 25.12
CA SER A 224 8.07 -7.57 25.65
C SER A 224 7.04 -6.78 24.83
N VAL A 225 7.33 -5.50 24.59
CA VAL A 225 6.53 -4.59 23.76
C VAL A 225 6.36 -5.17 22.36
N PHE A 226 7.43 -5.68 21.75
CA PHE A 226 7.34 -6.36 20.45
C PHE A 226 6.41 -7.58 20.47
N LYS A 227 6.39 -8.38 21.54
CA LYS A 227 5.43 -9.51 21.63
C LYS A 227 3.99 -9.04 21.67
N ASP A 228 3.73 -7.93 22.35
CA ASP A 228 2.37 -7.37 22.45
C ASP A 228 1.93 -6.81 21.09
N ILE A 229 2.84 -6.13 20.37
CA ILE A 229 2.65 -5.75 18.96
C ILE A 229 2.38 -6.97 18.07
N PHE A 230 3.22 -8.01 18.19
CA PHE A 230 3.11 -9.22 17.39
C PHE A 230 1.80 -9.96 17.67
N LEU A 231 1.27 -9.93 18.88
CA LEU A 231 0.02 -10.59 19.24
C LEU A 231 -1.22 -9.71 19.04
N ALA A 232 -1.03 -8.45 18.62
CA ALA A 232 -2.09 -7.44 18.54
C ALA A 232 -2.91 -7.38 19.84
N LYS A 233 -2.21 -7.37 20.99
CA LYS A 233 -2.86 -7.22 22.28
C LYS A 233 -3.25 -5.76 22.47
N SER A 234 -4.54 -5.51 22.70
CA SER A 234 -4.98 -4.29 23.35
C SER A 234 -4.46 -4.29 24.79
N GLY A 235 -4.06 -3.13 25.31
CA GLY A 235 -3.89 -2.96 26.75
C GLY A 235 -5.13 -3.42 27.52
N GLU A 236 -4.95 -3.97 28.71
CA GLU A 236 -6.07 -4.28 29.60
C GLU A 236 -6.81 -2.97 29.94
N GLU A 237 -8.09 -2.88 29.60
CA GLU A 237 -8.95 -1.68 29.79
C GLU A 237 -9.49 -1.54 31.22
N ASP A 238 -8.88 -2.18 32.21
CA ASP A 238 -9.34 -2.13 33.60
C ASP A 238 -8.33 -1.38 34.50
N THR A 239 -8.76 -0.19 34.94
CA THR A 239 -8.31 0.64 36.09
C THR A 239 -7.28 1.78 35.89
N SER A 240 -7.79 3.03 36.02
CA SER A 240 -7.18 4.24 36.60
C SER A 240 -6.39 5.25 35.71
N PRO A 241 -6.45 6.58 36.00
CA PRO A 241 -6.38 7.64 35.00
C PRO A 241 -4.99 8.26 34.77
N GLU A 242 -4.82 8.78 33.54
CA GLU A 242 -4.06 9.99 33.15
C GLU A 242 -2.52 9.95 32.96
N ALA A 243 -1.83 8.81 33.14
CA ALA A 243 -0.42 8.72 32.71
C ALA A 243 0.03 7.34 32.22
N GLU A 244 -0.57 6.26 32.75
CA GLU A 244 -0.24 4.88 32.35
C GLU A 244 -1.06 4.42 31.12
N GLU A 245 -2.20 5.04 30.82
CA GLU A 245 -3.04 4.74 29.65
C GLU A 245 -2.34 5.03 28.31
N GLN A 246 -1.49 6.06 28.23
CA GLN A 246 -0.68 6.31 27.03
C GLN A 246 0.39 5.23 26.80
N HIS A 247 0.78 4.49 27.86
CA HIS A 247 1.75 3.40 27.78
C HIS A 247 1.12 2.04 27.42
N ASN A 248 -0.19 1.88 27.65
CA ASN A 248 -0.91 0.60 27.52
C ASN A 248 -1.52 0.34 26.13
N ARG A 249 -1.55 1.31 25.21
CA ARG A 249 -1.95 1.10 23.80
C ARG A 249 -0.71 1.07 22.91
N VAL A 250 0.02 -0.04 22.95
CA VAL A 250 1.30 -0.16 22.24
C VAL A 250 1.05 -0.17 20.74
N GLY A 251 1.44 0.90 20.04
CA GLY A 251 1.49 0.97 18.57
C GLY A 251 0.19 1.37 17.87
N ASN A 252 0.33 1.73 16.58
CA ASN A 252 -0.77 1.93 15.64
C ASN A 252 -0.97 0.65 14.82
N HIS A 253 -2.09 -0.04 15.00
CA HIS A 253 -2.37 -1.32 14.36
C HIS A 253 -3.33 -1.16 13.17
N ILE A 254 -3.20 -2.05 12.20
CA ILE A 254 -4.14 -2.19 11.09
C ILE A 254 -4.18 -3.65 10.64
N GLY A 255 -5.34 -4.12 10.21
CA GLY A 255 -5.45 -5.44 9.61
C GLY A 255 -6.67 -5.64 8.73
N SER A 256 -6.67 -6.79 8.05
CA SER A 256 -7.74 -7.24 7.18
C SER A 256 -7.92 -8.75 7.29
N TYR A 257 -9.18 -9.18 7.29
CA TYR A 257 -9.56 -10.53 6.94
C TYR A 257 -9.85 -10.61 5.45
N ASP A 258 -9.15 -11.50 4.78
CA ASP A 258 -9.20 -11.64 3.33
C ASP A 258 -9.88 -12.95 2.97
N PHE A 259 -10.76 -12.91 1.99
CA PHE A 259 -11.50 -14.06 1.49
C PHE A 259 -11.49 -14.05 -0.02
N GLY A 260 -11.40 -15.21 -0.65
CA GLY A 260 -11.61 -15.30 -2.08
C GLY A 260 -11.97 -16.68 -2.58
N VAL A 261 -12.71 -16.69 -3.68
CA VAL A 261 -13.10 -17.89 -4.43
C VAL A 261 -12.59 -17.71 -5.85
N ILE A 262 -11.80 -18.68 -6.31
CA ILE A 262 -11.14 -18.64 -7.62
C ILE A 262 -11.73 -19.76 -8.46
N TYR A 263 -12.34 -19.40 -9.58
CA TYR A 263 -12.80 -20.34 -10.60
C TYR A 263 -11.81 -20.39 -11.76
N GLN A 264 -11.24 -21.56 -12.03
CA GLN A 264 -10.20 -21.75 -13.04
C GLN A 264 -10.63 -22.71 -14.14
N THR A 265 -10.44 -22.29 -15.40
CA THR A 265 -10.64 -23.14 -16.59
C THR A 265 -9.40 -23.07 -17.48
N ASP A 266 -9.35 -23.87 -18.55
CA ASP A 266 -8.26 -23.76 -19.53
C ASP A 266 -8.26 -22.44 -20.31
N ARG A 267 -9.37 -21.67 -20.27
CA ARG A 267 -9.55 -20.44 -21.06
C ARG A 267 -9.42 -19.17 -20.25
N TYR A 268 -9.83 -19.20 -18.98
CA TYR A 268 -9.84 -18.03 -18.11
C TYR A 268 -9.79 -18.41 -16.63
N THR A 269 -9.44 -17.43 -15.80
CA THR A 269 -9.58 -17.45 -14.35
C THR A 269 -10.50 -16.31 -13.93
N ALA A 270 -11.46 -16.59 -13.05
CA ALA A 270 -12.30 -15.57 -12.44
C ALA A 270 -12.17 -15.67 -10.92
N THR A 271 -11.98 -14.55 -10.23
CA THR A 271 -11.89 -14.53 -8.77
C THR A 271 -12.89 -13.52 -8.22
N VAL A 272 -13.62 -13.92 -7.19
CA VAL A 272 -14.39 -13.00 -6.34
C VAL A 272 -13.67 -12.93 -5.01
N TYR A 273 -13.39 -11.73 -4.51
CA TYR A 273 -12.63 -11.53 -3.28
C TYR A 273 -13.21 -10.41 -2.42
N ARG A 274 -12.89 -10.48 -1.13
CA ARG A 274 -13.24 -9.47 -0.13
C ARG A 274 -12.07 -9.26 0.83
N GLN A 275 -11.79 -8.00 1.14
CA GLN A 275 -10.90 -7.59 2.22
C GLN A 275 -11.73 -6.79 3.23
N THR A 276 -11.47 -6.95 4.52
CA THR A 276 -12.03 -6.08 5.55
C THR A 276 -11.04 -5.00 5.92
N ILE A 277 -11.37 -4.20 6.93
CA ILE A 277 -10.41 -3.33 7.59
C ILE A 277 -10.75 -3.26 9.08
N PHE A 278 -9.73 -3.23 9.93
CA PHE A 278 -9.82 -2.97 11.36
C PHE A 278 -8.50 -2.39 11.88
N GLU A 279 -8.51 -1.58 12.94
CA GLU A 279 -7.30 -0.91 13.47
C GLU A 279 -6.99 -1.20 14.94
N ASP A 280 -7.88 -1.89 15.66
CA ASP A 280 -7.67 -2.24 17.06
C ASP A 280 -8.27 -3.62 17.41
N ALA A 281 -8.27 -3.96 18.71
CA ALA A 281 -8.87 -5.20 19.18
C ALA A 281 -10.41 -5.25 19.03
N SER A 282 -11.08 -4.14 18.69
CA SER A 282 -12.53 -4.12 18.39
C SER A 282 -12.83 -4.86 17.08
N GLY A 283 -11.82 -5.00 16.20
CA GLY A 283 -11.81 -5.87 15.01
C GLY A 283 -12.02 -7.36 15.29
N LYS A 284 -12.25 -7.77 16.54
CA LYS A 284 -12.66 -9.14 16.93
C LYS A 284 -14.18 -9.38 16.83
N GLY A 285 -15.00 -8.33 16.69
CA GLY A 285 -16.47 -8.43 16.60
C GLY A 285 -17.04 -8.17 15.19
N ILE A 286 -18.25 -8.61 14.88
CA ILE A 286 -18.89 -8.54 13.53
C ILE A 286 -18.95 -7.12 12.90
N GLN A 287 -18.68 -6.07 13.67
CA GLN A 287 -18.79 -4.66 13.28
C GLN A 287 -17.84 -4.27 12.13
N PHE A 288 -16.70 -4.96 11.94
CA PHE A 288 -15.78 -4.75 10.81
C PHE A 288 -16.27 -5.32 9.47
N ILE A 289 -17.37 -6.10 9.44
CA ILE A 289 -17.86 -6.72 8.19
C ILE A 289 -18.52 -5.67 7.25
N GLY A 290 -18.94 -4.53 7.79
CA GLY A 290 -19.63 -3.49 7.01
C GLY A 290 -18.74 -2.74 6.03
N ASP A 291 -17.43 -2.69 6.29
CA ASP A 291 -16.44 -1.91 5.55
C ASP A 291 -15.31 -2.80 4.99
N GLY A 292 -14.60 -2.27 3.99
CA GLY A 292 -13.53 -2.94 3.27
C GLY A 292 -13.68 -2.83 1.76
N LEU A 293 -13.19 -3.84 1.05
CA LEU A 293 -13.12 -3.91 -0.40
C LEU A 293 -13.79 -5.20 -0.88
N TRP A 294 -14.60 -5.11 -1.94
CA TRP A 294 -15.17 -6.24 -2.66
C TRP A 294 -14.71 -6.17 -4.11
N GLY A 295 -14.23 -7.28 -4.66
CA GLY A 295 -13.66 -7.32 -5.99
C GLY A 295 -14.09 -8.53 -6.80
N ILE A 296 -14.19 -8.32 -8.11
CA ILE A 296 -14.32 -9.38 -9.11
C ILE A 296 -13.23 -9.14 -10.14
N GLU A 297 -12.39 -10.15 -10.37
CA GLU A 297 -11.38 -10.15 -11.43
C GLU A 297 -11.68 -11.26 -12.45
N PHE A 298 -11.39 -10.98 -13.71
CA PHE A 298 -11.50 -11.92 -14.81
C PHE A 298 -10.25 -11.81 -15.69
N CYS A 299 -9.55 -12.92 -15.86
CA CYS A 299 -8.30 -13.02 -16.62
C CYS A 299 -8.44 -14.05 -17.73
N LEU A 300 -8.25 -13.64 -18.98
CA LEU A 300 -8.13 -14.57 -20.10
C LEU A 300 -6.72 -15.17 -20.14
N LYS A 301 -6.65 -16.50 -20.33
CA LYS A 301 -5.36 -17.21 -20.51
C LYS A 301 -4.81 -17.04 -21.92
N LYS A 302 -5.65 -16.64 -22.87
CA LYS A 302 -5.26 -16.32 -24.25
C LYS A 302 -4.46 -15.02 -24.25
N GLN A 303 -3.25 -15.07 -24.80
CA GLN A 303 -2.42 -13.89 -25.04
C GLN A 303 -2.91 -13.13 -26.28
N ASN A 304 -2.62 -11.83 -26.32
CA ASN A 304 -2.93 -10.94 -27.43
C ASN A 304 -4.43 -10.86 -27.74
N ALA A 305 -5.23 -10.89 -26.67
CA ALA A 305 -6.68 -10.70 -26.77
C ALA A 305 -7.04 -9.21 -26.66
N LEU A 306 -8.11 -8.80 -27.35
CA LEU A 306 -8.62 -7.42 -27.25
C LEU A 306 -8.87 -7.01 -25.81
N VAL A 307 -9.37 -7.93 -24.99
CA VAL A 307 -9.44 -7.79 -23.53
C VAL A 307 -8.72 -9.00 -22.95
N GLU A 308 -7.70 -8.77 -22.13
CA GLU A 308 -6.96 -9.82 -21.41
C GLU A 308 -7.39 -9.89 -19.94
N GLY A 309 -7.76 -8.75 -19.35
CA GLY A 309 -8.15 -8.68 -17.94
C GLY A 309 -9.15 -7.59 -17.65
N ILE A 310 -10.06 -7.87 -16.70
CA ILE A 310 -11.02 -6.93 -16.14
C ILE A 310 -11.00 -7.07 -14.62
N VAL A 311 -11.02 -5.95 -13.91
CA VAL A 311 -11.24 -5.86 -12.46
C VAL A 311 -12.38 -4.89 -12.21
N LEU A 312 -13.36 -5.29 -11.41
CA LEU A 312 -14.38 -4.41 -10.84
C LEU A 312 -14.27 -4.48 -9.32
N GLU A 313 -14.07 -3.34 -8.69
CA GLU A 313 -13.95 -3.21 -7.23
C GLU A 313 -14.93 -2.18 -6.68
N PHE A 314 -15.42 -2.45 -5.48
CA PHE A 314 -16.18 -1.54 -4.64
C PHE A 314 -15.46 -1.39 -3.31
N VAL A 315 -15.17 -0.17 -2.89
CA VAL A 315 -14.52 0.15 -1.61
C VAL A 315 -15.51 0.95 -0.77
N LYS A 316 -15.69 0.54 0.49
CA LYS A 316 -16.54 1.24 1.45
C LYS A 316 -15.86 1.30 2.80
N THR A 317 -15.68 2.51 3.32
CA THR A 317 -15.07 2.78 4.63
C THR A 317 -15.87 3.78 5.45
N THR A 318 -17.16 3.93 5.13
CA THR A 318 -18.01 4.98 5.72
C THR A 318 -18.59 4.62 7.08
N TYR A 319 -18.58 3.34 7.49
CA TYR A 319 -19.23 2.91 8.72
C TYR A 319 -18.30 3.07 9.93
N GLN A 320 -17.06 2.54 9.86
CA GLN A 320 -16.02 2.63 10.91
C GLN A 320 -16.53 2.29 12.32
N GLY A 321 -17.27 1.19 12.45
CA GLY A 321 -17.91 0.78 13.72
C GLY A 321 -19.12 1.63 14.14
N GLY A 322 -19.42 2.70 13.42
CA GLY A 322 -20.46 3.71 13.70
C GLY A 322 -19.86 5.11 13.83
N PRO A 323 -20.69 6.16 13.93
CA PRO A 323 -20.22 7.55 14.00
C PRO A 323 -19.72 8.00 15.39
N VAL A 324 -19.87 7.16 16.42
CA VAL A 324 -19.68 7.58 17.83
C VAL A 324 -18.80 6.59 18.56
N HIS A 325 -17.83 7.14 19.30
CA HIS A 325 -17.03 6.46 20.31
C HIS A 325 -17.50 6.90 21.71
N ASP A 326 -18.10 6.00 22.48
CA ASP A 326 -18.66 6.28 23.83
C ASP A 326 -18.58 4.99 24.66
N LEU A 327 -17.48 4.80 25.39
CA LEU A 327 -17.23 3.62 26.22
C LEU A 327 -17.83 3.73 27.63
N GLU A 328 -18.31 4.92 28.01
CA GLU A 328 -18.82 5.21 29.36
C GLU A 328 -20.27 4.77 29.55
N THR A 329 -21.02 4.62 28.45
CA THR A 329 -22.39 4.12 28.48
C THR A 329 -22.44 2.60 28.65
N GLU A 330 -23.56 2.10 29.20
CA GLU A 330 -23.84 0.65 29.30
C GLU A 330 -23.76 -0.06 27.94
N ASP A 331 -24.07 0.67 26.86
CA ASP A 331 -24.10 0.15 25.50
C ASP A 331 -22.74 0.07 24.80
N ARG A 332 -21.70 0.71 25.37
CA ARG A 332 -20.33 0.84 24.83
C ARG A 332 -20.28 0.97 23.30
N LEU A 333 -20.19 2.19 22.81
CA LEU A 333 -20.04 2.49 21.38
C LEU A 333 -18.55 2.52 20.99
N PHE A 334 -18.17 1.63 20.08
CA PHE A 334 -16.80 1.47 19.60
C PHE A 334 -16.58 2.08 18.21
N GLY A 335 -17.46 2.98 17.76
CA GLY A 335 -17.35 3.57 16.42
C GLY A 335 -16.28 4.66 16.34
N ASN A 336 -16.25 5.33 15.20
CA ASN A 336 -15.30 6.38 14.85
C ASN A 336 -13.85 5.88 14.89
N ASP A 337 -13.61 4.72 14.26
CA ASP A 337 -12.27 4.12 14.14
C ASP A 337 -11.29 5.06 13.44
N ASN A 338 -11.78 5.95 12.56
CA ASN A 338 -10.99 6.96 11.87
C ASN A 338 -9.80 6.36 11.10
N TYR A 339 -10.09 5.36 10.26
CA TYR A 339 -9.09 4.54 9.56
C TYR A 339 -7.89 5.33 9.01
N TYR A 340 -6.71 4.76 9.20
CA TYR A 340 -5.37 5.25 8.85
C TYR A 340 -4.87 6.42 9.69
N ASN A 341 -5.71 7.05 10.51
CA ASN A 341 -5.26 8.03 11.51
C ASN A 341 -4.96 7.34 12.85
N ASN A 342 -4.07 7.93 13.63
CA ASN A 342 -3.79 7.45 14.98
C ASN A 342 -3.43 8.61 15.90
N PHE A 343 -3.91 8.58 17.14
CA PHE A 343 -3.72 9.69 18.08
C PHE A 343 -2.25 9.93 18.43
N MET A 344 -1.44 8.86 18.53
CA MET A 344 -0.02 8.92 18.88
C MET A 344 0.84 9.02 17.62
N TYR A 345 0.60 8.15 16.64
CA TYR A 345 1.28 8.17 15.35
C TYR A 345 0.54 9.10 14.38
N GLN A 346 0.59 10.40 14.64
CA GLN A 346 -0.22 11.42 13.93
C GLN A 346 0.07 11.53 12.43
N SER A 347 1.23 11.05 11.95
CA SER A 347 1.49 10.91 10.50
C SER A 347 0.72 9.74 9.85
N GLY A 348 -0.05 8.99 10.63
CA GLY A 348 -0.95 7.93 10.20
C GLY A 348 -0.26 6.79 9.45
N TRP A 349 -1.07 5.95 8.79
CA TRP A 349 -0.64 4.83 7.96
C TRP A 349 -0.09 5.29 6.59
N SER A 350 0.93 6.14 6.64
CA SER A 350 1.60 6.75 5.50
C SER A 350 3.12 6.54 5.52
N TYR A 351 3.72 6.60 4.32
CA TYR A 351 5.16 6.61 4.11
C TYR A 351 5.54 7.62 3.03
N ASN A 352 6.38 8.60 3.39
CA ASN A 352 6.77 9.75 2.55
C ASN A 352 5.56 10.49 1.96
N GLY A 353 4.50 10.68 2.76
CA GLY A 353 3.27 11.37 2.37
C GLY A 353 2.28 10.53 1.52
N PHE A 354 2.63 9.31 1.15
CA PHE A 354 1.72 8.40 0.44
C PHE A 354 1.01 7.47 1.41
N THR A 355 -0.28 7.23 1.17
CA THR A 355 -1.05 6.17 1.83
C THR A 355 -0.37 4.83 1.58
N ILE A 356 -0.14 4.04 2.63
CA ILE A 356 0.44 2.69 2.47
C ILE A 356 -0.61 1.69 1.96
N GLY A 357 -1.83 1.76 2.49
CA GLY A 357 -2.96 0.92 2.09
C GLY A 357 -3.67 1.43 0.83
N ASN A 358 -5.00 1.38 0.80
CA ASN A 358 -5.79 1.71 -0.40
C ASN A 358 -5.75 3.23 -0.68
N PRO A 359 -5.42 3.66 -1.91
CA PRO A 359 -5.22 5.07 -2.25
C PRO A 359 -6.52 5.91 -2.27
N PHE A 360 -7.70 5.30 -2.25
CA PHE A 360 -8.94 6.06 -2.07
C PHE A 360 -9.02 6.71 -0.68
N ILE A 361 -8.38 6.11 0.34
CA ILE A 361 -8.11 6.83 1.58
C ILE A 361 -6.97 7.81 1.28
N THR A 362 -7.32 9.10 1.32
CA THR A 362 -6.62 10.13 0.56
C THR A 362 -5.22 10.39 1.10
N SER A 363 -4.21 10.27 0.24
CA SER A 363 -2.80 10.42 0.65
C SER A 363 -2.50 11.82 1.19
N PRO A 364 -1.78 11.94 2.32
CA PRO A 364 -1.40 13.23 2.92
C PRO A 364 -0.66 14.18 1.98
N ILE A 365 0.07 13.65 0.99
CA ILE A 365 0.79 14.47 0.00
C ILE A 365 -0.11 15.37 -0.84
N LEU A 366 -1.39 15.01 -1.01
CA LEU A 366 -2.36 15.88 -1.68
C LEU A 366 -2.68 17.14 -0.88
N ASN A 367 -2.26 17.21 0.39
CA ASN A 367 -2.42 18.34 1.30
C ASN A 367 -3.85 18.91 1.29
N LEU A 368 -4.84 18.02 1.17
CA LEU A 368 -6.22 18.38 1.41
C LEU A 368 -6.33 18.76 2.89
N TYR A 369 -7.15 19.77 3.21
CA TYR A 369 -7.29 20.38 4.53
C TYR A 369 -6.97 19.41 5.69
N ASN A 370 -5.89 19.64 6.45
CA ASN A 370 -5.67 18.89 7.68
C ASN A 370 -6.81 19.23 8.65
N SER A 371 -7.54 18.21 9.10
CA SER A 371 -8.52 18.42 10.17
C SER A 371 -7.78 18.46 11.51
N LEU A 372 -8.15 19.41 12.35
CA LEU A 372 -7.62 19.55 13.70
C LEU A 372 -8.73 19.26 14.70
N THR A 373 -8.44 18.40 15.66
CA THR A 373 -9.28 18.23 16.84
C THR A 373 -8.48 18.62 18.07
N THR A 374 -9.04 19.45 18.96
CA THR A 374 -8.44 19.70 20.27
C THR A 374 -9.09 18.77 21.29
N LYS A 375 -8.28 17.91 21.92
CA LYS A 375 -8.73 17.04 23.00
C LYS A 375 -7.77 17.20 24.18
N ASP A 376 -8.31 17.47 25.36
CA ASP A 376 -7.56 17.62 26.62
C ASP A 376 -6.37 18.62 26.56
N GLY A 377 -6.50 19.66 25.73
CA GLY A 377 -5.47 20.68 25.53
C GLY A 377 -4.42 20.35 24.47
N GLU A 378 -4.45 19.14 23.90
CA GLU A 378 -3.59 18.73 22.79
C GLU A 378 -4.29 18.92 21.44
N THR A 379 -3.57 19.47 20.47
CA THR A 379 -4.05 19.58 19.08
C THR A 379 -3.65 18.32 18.33
N ILE A 380 -4.64 17.53 17.92
CA ILE A 380 -4.48 16.32 17.12
C ILE A 380 -4.62 16.70 15.65
N VAL A 381 -3.62 16.35 14.85
CA VAL A 381 -3.64 16.52 13.40
C VAL A 381 -4.11 15.21 12.75
N HIS A 382 -5.22 15.27 12.02
CA HIS A 382 -5.69 14.17 11.18
C HIS A 382 -5.15 14.34 9.77
N VAL A 383 -4.05 13.64 9.46
CA VAL A 383 -3.37 13.73 8.16
C VAL A 383 -4.08 12.97 7.03
N PHE A 384 -5.02 12.09 7.38
CA PHE A 384 -6.00 11.52 6.46
C PHE A 384 -7.34 12.21 6.68
N PRO A 385 -7.58 13.39 6.09
CA PRO A 385 -8.81 14.14 6.31
C PRO A 385 -10.02 13.57 5.57
N ASN A 386 -9.83 12.52 4.77
CA ASN A 386 -10.87 11.77 4.09
C ASN A 386 -10.55 10.28 4.11
N ASN A 387 -11.19 9.57 5.04
CA ASN A 387 -11.10 8.12 5.17
C ASN A 387 -12.48 7.43 5.21
N ARG A 388 -13.58 8.20 5.13
CA ARG A 388 -14.94 7.71 4.91
C ARG A 388 -15.28 7.83 3.43
N VAL A 389 -15.12 6.73 2.68
CA VAL A 389 -15.22 6.72 1.22
C VAL A 389 -16.16 5.63 0.73
N LEU A 390 -16.91 5.93 -0.32
CA LEU A 390 -17.57 4.95 -1.19
C LEU A 390 -16.98 5.08 -2.59
N ALA A 391 -16.30 4.06 -3.08
CA ALA A 391 -15.68 4.10 -4.40
C ALA A 391 -16.02 2.89 -5.25
N TRP A 392 -16.27 3.13 -6.53
CA TRP A 392 -16.29 2.11 -7.58
C TRP A 392 -15.05 2.25 -8.45
N HIS A 393 -14.43 1.13 -8.81
CA HIS A 393 -13.25 1.08 -9.65
C HIS A 393 -13.37 0.00 -10.71
N LEU A 394 -13.06 0.36 -11.95
CA LEU A 394 -13.02 -0.53 -13.10
C LEU A 394 -11.64 -0.44 -13.76
N GLY A 395 -10.91 -1.54 -13.76
CA GLY A 395 -9.66 -1.71 -14.50
C GLY A 395 -9.83 -2.66 -15.67
N ILE A 396 -9.33 -2.30 -16.85
CA ILE A 396 -9.37 -3.13 -18.06
C ILE A 396 -8.01 -3.08 -18.73
N MET A 397 -7.49 -4.22 -19.20
CA MET A 397 -6.32 -4.27 -20.08
C MET A 397 -6.54 -5.21 -21.25
N GLY A 398 -5.78 -5.00 -22.31
CA GLY A 398 -5.74 -5.88 -23.46
C GLY A 398 -4.71 -5.46 -24.50
N GLN A 399 -4.79 -6.10 -25.66
CA GLN A 399 -3.90 -5.89 -26.79
C GLN A 399 -4.71 -5.50 -28.02
N LEU A 400 -4.31 -4.42 -28.67
CA LEU A 400 -4.80 -3.97 -29.96
C LEU A 400 -3.91 -4.54 -31.08
N GLN A 401 -4.12 -4.10 -32.33
CA GLN A 401 -3.27 -4.50 -33.45
C GLN A 401 -1.85 -3.90 -33.31
N ASN A 402 -0.86 -4.55 -33.94
CA ASN A 402 0.54 -4.08 -34.02
C ASN A 402 1.26 -3.95 -32.66
N ASP A 403 1.06 -4.92 -31.76
CA ASP A 403 1.71 -4.98 -30.44
C ASP A 403 1.46 -3.74 -29.55
N LEU A 404 0.34 -3.06 -29.79
CA LEU A 404 -0.14 -1.95 -28.97
C LEU A 404 -0.96 -2.48 -27.78
N ALA A 405 -0.37 -2.48 -26.60
CA ALA A 405 -1.06 -2.81 -25.37
C ALA A 405 -1.79 -1.58 -24.81
N TYR A 406 -2.92 -1.80 -24.14
CA TYR A 406 -3.62 -0.74 -23.42
C TYR A 406 -4.02 -1.16 -22.02
N ARG A 407 -4.13 -0.16 -21.13
CA ARG A 407 -4.70 -0.29 -19.79
C ARG A 407 -5.56 0.93 -19.48
N LEU A 408 -6.81 0.68 -19.10
CA LEU A 408 -7.81 1.69 -18.75
C LEU A 408 -8.18 1.52 -17.29
N LEU A 409 -8.11 2.61 -16.51
CA LEU A 409 -8.63 2.69 -15.15
C LEU A 409 -9.73 3.75 -15.11
N LEU A 410 -10.86 3.42 -14.51
CA LEU A 410 -12.00 4.31 -14.29
C LEU A 410 -12.45 4.19 -12.84
N SER A 411 -12.67 5.31 -12.18
CA SER A 411 -13.12 5.34 -10.79
C SER A 411 -14.10 6.45 -10.52
N TYR A 412 -15.03 6.18 -9.61
CA TYR A 412 -15.95 7.16 -9.07
C TYR A 412 -15.98 7.01 -7.55
N SER A 413 -15.74 8.09 -6.81
CA SER A 413 -15.85 8.08 -5.35
C SER A 413 -16.71 9.20 -4.80
N LEU A 414 -17.37 8.88 -3.68
CA LEU A 414 -18.00 9.81 -2.75
C LEU A 414 -17.14 9.88 -1.50
N ASN A 415 -16.80 11.09 -1.07
CA ASN A 415 -15.80 11.37 -0.04
C ASN A 415 -16.46 12.18 1.07
N TYR A 416 -16.57 11.59 2.25
CA TYR A 416 -17.35 12.15 3.37
C TYR A 416 -16.48 12.71 4.50
N GLY A 417 -15.15 12.74 4.32
CA GLY A 417 -14.21 13.23 5.32
C GLY A 417 -13.93 12.22 6.43
N ILE A 418 -13.86 12.71 7.67
CA ILE A 418 -13.78 11.95 8.93
C ILE A 418 -14.95 12.36 9.84
N TYR A 419 -15.35 11.54 10.81
CA TYR A 419 -16.47 11.87 11.71
C TYR A 419 -16.21 13.08 12.62
N ASP A 420 -14.98 13.21 13.14
CA ASP A 420 -14.55 14.32 14.02
C ASP A 420 -14.00 15.54 13.26
N GLY A 421 -14.30 15.63 11.96
CA GLY A 421 -13.75 16.68 11.12
C GLY A 421 -14.41 18.03 11.39
N ASN A 422 -13.62 19.06 11.66
CA ASN A 422 -14.13 20.42 11.80
C ASN A 422 -14.14 21.11 10.42
N TYR A 423 -15.22 20.91 9.66
CA TYR A 423 -15.39 21.51 8.34
C TYR A 423 -16.42 22.63 8.39
N SER A 424 -16.13 23.76 7.75
CA SER A 424 -17.06 24.91 7.68
C SER A 424 -18.38 24.56 7.00
N ASP A 425 -18.35 23.60 6.08
CA ASP A 425 -19.46 23.24 5.21
C ASP A 425 -20.10 21.89 5.61
N ALA A 426 -19.72 21.32 6.76
CA ALA A 426 -20.29 20.05 7.20
C ALA A 426 -21.75 20.18 7.67
N GLU A 427 -22.56 19.21 7.31
CA GLU A 427 -23.93 19.08 7.78
C GLU A 427 -23.99 18.24 9.05
N ALA A 428 -24.77 18.68 10.03
CA ALA A 428 -25.09 17.88 11.21
C ALA A 428 -26.04 16.73 10.83
N LYS A 429 -25.67 15.51 11.20
CA LYS A 429 -26.47 14.29 11.05
C LYS A 429 -26.78 13.70 12.42
N GLU A 430 -27.88 12.99 12.52
CA GLU A 430 -28.28 12.30 13.74
C GLU A 430 -28.10 10.79 13.62
N TYR A 431 -27.52 10.18 14.65
CA TYR A 431 -27.39 8.75 14.82
C TYR A 431 -28.11 8.32 16.09
N THR A 432 -29.13 7.48 15.96
CA THR A 432 -29.86 6.96 17.13
C THR A 432 -29.54 5.50 17.33
N LYS A 433 -29.05 5.16 18.53
CA LYS A 433 -28.85 3.78 18.98
C LYS A 433 -29.36 3.65 20.40
N ASN A 434 -30.11 2.58 20.65
CA ASN A 434 -30.69 2.27 21.95
C ASN A 434 -31.48 3.43 22.60
N GLY A 435 -32.15 4.23 21.77
CA GLY A 435 -32.98 5.35 22.22
C GLY A 435 -32.21 6.63 22.58
N LYS A 436 -30.87 6.65 22.46
CA LYS A 436 -30.04 7.86 22.57
C LYS A 436 -29.67 8.36 21.17
N THR A 437 -29.84 9.65 20.94
CA THR A 437 -29.48 10.33 19.69
C THR A 437 -28.17 11.07 19.87
N TYR A 438 -27.27 10.89 18.92
CA TYR A 438 -25.95 11.48 18.84
C TYR A 438 -25.88 12.33 17.56
N THR A 439 -25.15 13.44 17.60
CA THR A 439 -24.92 14.28 16.43
C THR A 439 -23.50 14.06 15.93
N TYR A 440 -23.34 13.83 14.63
CA TYR A 440 -22.04 13.80 13.96
C TYR A 440 -22.07 14.73 12.74
N TYR A 441 -20.90 15.04 12.19
CA TYR A 441 -20.77 15.94 11.05
C TYR A 441 -20.30 15.19 9.82
N GLU A 442 -20.85 15.55 8.67
CA GLU A 442 -20.52 14.94 7.38
C GLU A 442 -20.32 16.02 6.34
N LEU A 443 -19.26 15.90 5.55
CA LEU A 443 -19.06 16.78 4.40
C LEU A 443 -20.20 16.61 3.39
N PRO A 444 -20.52 17.65 2.59
CA PRO A 444 -21.36 17.48 1.39
C PRO A 444 -20.78 16.37 0.51
N ASP A 445 -21.60 15.79 -0.38
CA ASP A 445 -21.15 14.73 -1.29
C ASP A 445 -19.99 15.23 -2.18
N LEU A 446 -18.74 15.06 -1.72
CA LEU A 446 -17.54 15.40 -2.48
C LEU A 446 -17.26 14.26 -3.45
N THR A 447 -17.46 14.54 -4.72
CA THR A 447 -17.36 13.58 -5.80
C THR A 447 -15.99 13.66 -6.48
N LEU A 448 -15.47 12.50 -6.86
CA LEU A 448 -14.31 12.38 -7.75
C LEU A 448 -14.59 11.30 -8.77
N PHE A 449 -14.66 11.70 -10.05
CA PHE A 449 -14.49 10.79 -11.16
C PHE A 449 -13.04 10.87 -11.63
N SER A 450 -12.33 9.74 -11.66
CA SER A 450 -10.94 9.67 -12.13
C SER A 450 -10.80 8.65 -13.23
N SER A 451 -10.04 8.98 -14.28
CA SER A 451 -9.76 8.07 -15.38
C SER A 451 -8.30 8.14 -15.82
N MET A 452 -7.78 7.03 -16.31
CA MET A 452 -6.47 6.96 -16.96
C MET A 452 -6.49 5.94 -18.08
N LEU A 453 -6.00 6.33 -19.25
CA LEU A 453 -5.66 5.45 -20.36
C LEU A 453 -4.14 5.41 -20.51
N GLU A 454 -3.58 4.21 -20.45
CA GLU A 454 -2.19 3.91 -20.76
C GLU A 454 -2.12 3.13 -22.07
N LEU A 455 -1.19 3.53 -22.94
CA LEU A 455 -0.82 2.86 -24.17
C LEU A 455 0.65 2.48 -24.09
N GLU A 456 0.98 1.24 -24.41
CA GLU A 456 2.33 0.72 -24.42
C GLU A 456 2.63 0.12 -25.81
N PHE A 457 3.71 0.58 -26.45
CA PHE A 457 4.05 0.19 -27.83
C PHE A 457 5.56 0.20 -28.06
N PRO A 458 6.07 -0.68 -28.94
CA PRO A 458 7.47 -0.66 -29.33
C PRO A 458 7.79 0.62 -30.13
N ALA A 459 8.94 1.22 -29.85
CA ALA A 459 9.44 2.40 -30.57
C ALA A 459 10.88 2.18 -31.02
N THR A 460 11.26 2.71 -32.18
CA THR A 460 12.64 2.66 -32.68
C THR A 460 13.16 4.07 -32.87
N LEU A 461 14.28 4.39 -32.20
CA LEU A 461 14.96 5.68 -32.28
C LEU A 461 16.44 5.41 -32.53
N PHE A 462 17.02 6.01 -33.57
CA PHE A 462 18.44 5.83 -33.94
C PHE A 462 18.86 4.35 -34.05
N ASP A 463 18.03 3.52 -34.69
CA ASP A 463 18.21 2.07 -34.85
C ASP A 463 18.26 1.26 -33.54
N VAL A 464 17.85 1.87 -32.42
CA VAL A 464 17.70 1.21 -31.12
C VAL A 464 16.21 1.03 -30.81
N SER A 465 15.82 -0.21 -30.49
CA SER A 465 14.44 -0.52 -30.07
C SER A 465 14.24 -0.24 -28.58
N PHE A 466 13.20 0.52 -28.26
CA PHE A 466 12.74 0.91 -26.94
C PHE A 466 11.29 0.45 -26.74
N GLN A 467 10.87 0.42 -25.48
CA GLN A 467 9.46 0.36 -25.12
C GLN A 467 8.99 1.78 -24.80
N ALA A 468 7.94 2.26 -25.47
CA ALA A 468 7.33 3.55 -25.16
C ALA A 468 6.01 3.35 -24.41
N LYS A 469 5.73 4.25 -23.48
CA LYS A 469 4.45 4.31 -22.76
C LYS A 469 3.92 5.74 -22.77
N ALA A 470 2.63 5.89 -23.03
CA ALA A 470 1.92 7.15 -22.90
C ALA A 470 0.69 6.94 -22.02
N ARG A 471 0.59 7.71 -20.94
CA ARG A 471 -0.56 7.72 -20.04
C ARG A 471 -1.23 9.08 -20.12
N VAL A 472 -2.54 9.09 -20.29
CA VAL A 472 -3.37 10.29 -20.24
C VAL A 472 -4.39 10.06 -19.14
N ALA A 473 -4.52 11.02 -18.23
CA ALA A 473 -5.45 10.92 -17.13
C ALA A 473 -6.21 12.23 -16.91
N MET A 474 -7.40 12.11 -16.36
CA MET A 474 -8.22 13.23 -15.95
C MET A 474 -8.99 12.90 -14.68
N ASP A 475 -9.18 13.93 -13.86
CA ASP A 475 -10.09 13.93 -12.71
C ASP A 475 -11.17 14.99 -12.95
N LEU A 476 -12.40 14.68 -12.53
CA LEU A 476 -13.54 15.58 -12.60
C LEU A 476 -14.29 15.53 -11.27
N GLY A 477 -14.76 16.67 -10.79
CA GLY A 477 -15.58 16.77 -9.59
C GLY A 477 -15.07 17.79 -8.58
N ASN A 478 -15.77 17.88 -7.45
CA ASN A 478 -15.55 18.90 -6.43
C ASN A 478 -14.66 18.43 -5.26
N PHE A 479 -14.17 17.19 -5.26
CA PHE A 479 -13.30 16.70 -4.17
C PHE A 479 -11.86 17.23 -4.27
N ILE A 480 -11.19 16.99 -5.41
CA ILE A 480 -9.80 17.43 -5.66
C ILE A 480 -9.67 18.41 -6.84
N GLY A 481 -10.81 18.85 -7.38
CA GLY A 481 -10.90 19.70 -8.57
C GLY A 481 -10.75 18.94 -9.88
N ASP A 482 -10.98 19.66 -10.98
CA ASP A 482 -10.78 19.13 -12.32
C ASP A 482 -9.29 19.14 -12.66
N ARG A 483 -8.74 17.99 -13.03
CA ARG A 483 -7.31 17.81 -13.31
C ARG A 483 -7.09 17.12 -14.63
N PHE A 484 -6.03 17.46 -15.33
CA PHE A 484 -5.61 16.78 -16.54
C PHE A 484 -4.09 16.66 -16.59
N GLY A 485 -3.60 15.49 -17.00
CA GLY A 485 -2.16 15.25 -17.12
C GLY A 485 -1.81 14.14 -18.10
N VAL A 486 -0.58 14.20 -18.57
CA VAL A 486 0.04 13.23 -19.46
C VAL A 486 1.38 12.82 -18.88
N LEU A 487 1.68 11.52 -18.94
CA LEU A 487 2.98 10.96 -18.60
C LEU A 487 3.49 10.17 -19.79
N PHE A 488 4.64 10.55 -20.31
CA PHE A 488 5.34 9.81 -21.35
C PHE A 488 6.58 9.15 -20.77
N SER A 489 6.84 7.90 -21.13
CA SER A 489 8.10 7.24 -20.82
C SER A 489 8.66 6.43 -21.98
N LEU A 490 9.98 6.33 -22.01
CA LEU A 490 10.75 5.54 -22.95
C LEU A 490 11.75 4.71 -22.15
N SER A 491 11.66 3.38 -22.27
CA SER A 491 12.53 2.48 -21.54
C SER A 491 13.29 1.51 -22.43
N LYS A 492 14.45 1.10 -21.94
CA LYS A 492 15.29 0.06 -22.53
C LYS A 492 15.77 -0.88 -21.44
N SER A 493 15.37 -2.14 -21.57
CA SER A 493 15.90 -3.21 -20.75
C SER A 493 16.85 -4.10 -21.56
N GLY A 494 17.82 -4.71 -20.89
CA GLY A 494 18.76 -5.62 -21.52
C GLY A 494 19.57 -6.45 -20.53
N LEU A 495 20.46 -7.26 -21.07
CA LEU A 495 21.44 -8.04 -20.31
C LEU A 495 22.83 -7.46 -20.57
N PHE A 496 23.63 -7.32 -19.53
CA PHE A 496 25.06 -7.01 -19.63
C PHE A 496 25.91 -8.13 -19.04
#